data_AF-A0A7R9VD72-F1
#
_entry.id   AF-A0A7R9VD72-F1
#
_cell.length_a   1.000
_cell.length_b   1.000
_cell.length_c   1.000
_cell.angle_alpha   90.00
_cell.angle_beta   90.00
_cell.angle_gamma   90.00
#
_symmetry.space_group_name_H-M   'P 1'
#
loop_
_entity.id
_entity.type
_entity.pdbx_description
1 polymer ?
#
loop_
_entity_poly.entity_id
_entity_poly.type
_entity_poly.pdbx_seq_one_letter_code
_entity_poly.pdbx_strand_id
1 'polypeptide(L)'
;ADYTVRVRNPPPDAYDPDVWKEYFEQFSEGPVTAVTVALDNAPLLSALVQRRMYTEKLRLKISGSVEDMDNPERVTEKVKAHIRDRESKGASGVCGGHIWKPVKSCIFHPMGLFLPAEELVKHIVKWTNKVKELQKRKYKVVNVFVTFEMKKDQILALESTAVSQINLWKKKADAVHFDALFDGKLLDVSKPKEPSTIRWMDLHVKIGKKLGLWLFTLFVMFCIMAVASYVFSLVRDYSIIFYSA
;
A
#
# COMPACT_ATOMS: atom_id res chain seq x y z
N ALA A 1 -16.19 -4.21 -12.63
CA ALA A 1 -15.79 -3.26 -13.69
C ALA A 1 -16.05 -3.94 -15.03
N ASP A 2 -17.22 -3.67 -15.62
CA ASP A 2 -17.76 -4.48 -16.72
C ASP A 2 -17.40 -3.95 -18.11
N TYR A 3 -16.67 -2.82 -18.16
CA TYR A 3 -16.23 -2.18 -19.39
C TYR A 3 -14.72 -2.07 -19.47
N THR A 4 -14.00 -2.55 -18.47
CA THR A 4 -12.55 -2.34 -18.35
C THR A 4 -11.80 -3.64 -18.49
N VAL A 5 -10.65 -3.57 -19.14
CA VAL A 5 -9.67 -4.64 -19.25
C VAL A 5 -8.39 -4.21 -18.56
N ARG A 6 -7.68 -5.14 -17.93
CA ARG A 6 -6.41 -4.88 -17.24
C ARG A 6 -5.27 -5.67 -17.86
N VAL A 7 -4.22 -4.96 -18.23
CA VAL A 7 -2.91 -5.50 -18.62
C VAL A 7 -2.00 -5.55 -17.40
N ARG A 8 -1.41 -6.72 -17.11
CA ARG A 8 -0.59 -6.96 -15.88
C ARG A 8 0.92 -6.93 -16.11
N ASN A 9 1.37 -7.06 -17.36
CA ASN A 9 2.77 -7.14 -17.73
C ASN A 9 3.15 -6.14 -18.86
N PRO A 10 2.72 -4.87 -18.80
CA PRO A 10 3.07 -3.90 -19.84
C PRO A 10 4.59 -3.74 -19.99
N PRO A 11 5.10 -3.31 -21.16
CA PRO A 11 6.47 -2.81 -21.27
C PRO A 11 6.71 -1.69 -20.23
N PRO A 12 7.89 -1.64 -19.60
CA PRO A 12 8.14 -0.72 -18.48
C PRO A 12 8.17 0.76 -18.88
N ASP A 13 8.28 1.04 -20.18
CA ASP A 13 8.46 2.31 -20.87
C ASP A 13 7.24 2.73 -21.71
N ALA A 14 6.19 1.91 -21.76
CA ALA A 14 4.95 2.20 -22.49
C ALA A 14 4.05 3.18 -21.71
N TYR A 15 4.50 4.44 -21.59
CA TYR A 15 3.80 5.52 -20.87
C TYR A 15 2.66 6.15 -21.67
N ASP A 16 2.73 6.05 -22.99
CA ASP A 16 1.84 6.75 -23.90
C ASP A 16 0.46 6.07 -23.94
N PRO A 17 -0.62 6.73 -23.47
CA PRO A 17 -1.96 6.16 -23.50
C PRO A 17 -2.49 5.96 -24.93
N ASP A 18 -2.02 6.74 -25.90
CA ASP A 18 -2.54 6.70 -27.27
C ASP A 18 -2.11 5.40 -27.97
N VAL A 19 -0.88 4.93 -27.74
CA VAL A 19 -0.40 3.63 -28.24
C VAL A 19 -1.24 2.47 -27.70
N TRP A 20 -1.65 2.53 -26.43
CA TRP A 20 -2.55 1.53 -25.85
C TRP A 20 -3.95 1.61 -26.44
N LYS A 21 -4.43 2.83 -26.71
CA LYS A 21 -5.73 3.06 -27.32
C LYS A 21 -5.79 2.43 -28.72
N GLU A 22 -4.85 2.78 -29.59
CA GLU A 22 -4.74 2.25 -30.96
C GLU A 22 -4.65 0.73 -30.96
N TYR A 23 -3.82 0.15 -30.07
CA TYR A 23 -3.69 -1.30 -29.97
C TYR A 23 -4.98 -2.00 -29.54
N PHE A 24 -5.79 -1.42 -28.65
CA PHE A 24 -7.01 -2.07 -28.20
C PHE A 24 -8.21 -1.81 -29.11
N GLU A 25 -8.19 -0.72 -29.88
CA GLU A 25 -9.23 -0.42 -30.88
C GLU A 25 -9.26 -1.43 -32.03
N GLN A 26 -8.15 -2.11 -32.34
CA GLN A 26 -8.15 -3.18 -33.36
C GLN A 26 -8.97 -4.42 -32.94
N PHE A 27 -9.25 -4.58 -31.64
CA PHE A 27 -9.98 -5.72 -31.08
C PHE A 27 -11.42 -5.39 -30.68
N SER A 28 -11.86 -4.15 -30.91
CA SER A 28 -13.21 -3.68 -30.59
C SER A 28 -13.91 -3.15 -31.84
N GLU A 29 -15.24 -3.22 -31.84
CA GLU A 29 -16.05 -2.58 -32.88
C GLU A 29 -16.27 -1.09 -32.55
N GLY A 30 -16.30 -0.75 -31.25
CA GLY A 30 -16.43 0.60 -30.74
C GLY A 30 -15.10 1.25 -30.32
N PRO A 31 -15.12 2.57 -30.02
CA PRO A 31 -13.94 3.31 -29.58
C PRO A 31 -13.55 2.97 -28.13
N VAL A 32 -12.25 3.11 -27.83
CA VAL A 32 -11.75 3.04 -26.46
C VAL A 32 -12.00 4.39 -25.77
N THR A 33 -12.78 4.38 -24.69
CA THR A 33 -13.21 5.59 -23.97
C THR A 33 -12.08 6.21 -23.15
N ALA A 34 -11.31 5.38 -22.43
CA ALA A 34 -10.27 5.87 -21.54
C ALA A 34 -9.18 4.83 -21.32
N VAL A 35 -7.94 5.31 -21.25
CA VAL A 35 -6.76 4.51 -20.88
C VAL A 35 -6.16 5.09 -19.61
N THR A 36 -5.99 4.24 -18.59
CA THR A 36 -5.33 4.60 -17.32
C THR A 36 -4.06 3.77 -17.15
N VAL A 37 -2.91 4.45 -17.18
CA VAL A 37 -1.59 3.82 -17.00
C VAL A 37 -1.19 3.91 -15.53
N ALA A 38 -1.08 2.75 -14.86
CA ALA A 38 -0.69 2.66 -13.46
C ALA A 38 0.83 2.47 -13.32
N LEU A 39 1.45 3.42 -12.61
CA LEU A 39 2.89 3.49 -12.38
C LEU A 39 3.32 2.79 -11.08
N ASP A 40 4.58 2.35 -11.01
CA ASP A 40 5.21 1.77 -9.81
C ASP A 40 5.59 2.83 -8.76
N ASN A 41 4.64 3.68 -8.38
CA ASN A 41 4.86 4.79 -7.45
C ASN A 41 4.64 4.39 -5.98
N ALA A 42 4.75 3.11 -5.63
CA ALA A 42 4.55 2.61 -4.27
C ALA A 42 5.39 3.34 -3.20
N PRO A 43 6.68 3.68 -3.43
CA PRO A 43 7.45 4.48 -2.47
C PRO A 43 6.90 5.90 -2.27
N LEU A 44 6.32 6.50 -3.31
CA LEU A 44 5.70 7.83 -3.22
C LEU A 44 4.40 7.76 -2.44
N LEU A 45 3.55 6.76 -2.73
CA LEU A 45 2.30 6.53 -2.00
C LEU A 45 2.57 6.28 -0.52
N SER A 46 3.57 5.45 -0.18
CA SER A 46 3.92 5.21 1.23
C SER A 46 4.44 6.47 1.91
N ALA A 47 5.26 7.29 1.24
CA ALA A 47 5.70 8.58 1.78
C ALA A 47 4.54 9.56 2.01
N LEU A 48 3.56 9.61 1.09
CA LEU A 48 2.36 10.43 1.24
C LEU A 48 1.48 9.96 2.41
N VAL A 49 1.31 8.65 2.56
CA VAL A 49 0.56 8.06 3.69
C VAL A 49 1.25 8.38 5.01
N GLN A 50 2.57 8.22 5.10
CA GLN A 50 3.33 8.58 6.29
C GLN A 50 3.16 10.07 6.61
N ARG A 51 3.31 10.96 5.62
CA ARG A 51 3.06 12.40 5.80
C ARG A 51 1.66 12.64 6.36
N ARG A 52 0.62 12.03 5.79
CA ARG A 52 -0.77 12.16 6.25
C ARG A 52 -0.93 11.67 7.70
N MET A 53 -0.36 10.51 8.04
CA MET A 53 -0.41 9.95 9.40
C MET A 53 0.21 10.89 10.43
N TYR A 54 1.40 11.44 10.19
CA TYR A 54 2.03 12.38 11.12
C TYR A 54 1.27 13.71 11.21
N THR A 55 0.69 14.17 10.10
CA THR A 55 -0.15 15.38 10.05
C THR A 55 -1.39 15.20 10.91
N GLU A 56 -2.09 14.07 10.80
CA GLU A 56 -3.26 13.77 11.63
C GLU A 56 -2.89 13.61 13.11
N LYS A 57 -1.76 12.97 13.43
CA LYS A 57 -1.25 12.89 14.81
C LYS A 57 -0.98 14.28 15.40
N LEU A 58 -0.46 15.20 14.59
CA LEU A 58 -0.21 16.57 15.01
C LEU A 58 -1.53 17.33 15.21
N ARG A 59 -2.49 17.15 14.30
CA ARG A 59 -3.84 17.72 14.38
C ARG A 59 -4.58 17.30 15.65
N LEU A 60 -4.46 16.04 16.04
CA LEU A 60 -5.07 15.53 17.28
C LEU A 60 -4.45 16.14 18.55
N LYS A 61 -3.16 16.52 18.51
CA LYS A 61 -2.47 17.12 19.66
C LYS A 61 -2.72 18.62 19.80
N ILE A 62 -2.70 19.33 18.69
CA ILE A 62 -2.97 20.77 18.66
C ILE A 62 -4.48 20.90 18.53
N SER A 63 -5.17 20.92 19.66
CA SER A 63 -6.63 21.08 19.74
C SER A 63 -7.06 22.36 19.00
N GLY A 64 -7.40 22.22 17.72
CA GLY A 64 -7.84 23.30 16.86
C GLY A 64 -8.25 22.73 15.51
N SER A 65 -9.40 23.16 14.99
CA SER A 65 -9.78 22.93 13.60
C SER A 65 -8.82 23.73 12.71
N VAL A 66 -7.66 23.15 12.42
CA VAL A 66 -6.68 23.78 11.54
C VAL A 66 -7.08 23.41 10.12
N GLU A 67 -7.83 24.31 9.48
CA GLU A 67 -8.17 24.26 8.05
C GLU A 67 -6.93 24.39 7.15
N ASP A 68 -5.76 24.66 7.71
CA ASP A 68 -4.57 25.04 6.95
C ASP A 68 -3.26 24.41 7.52
N MET A 69 -3.21 23.07 7.53
CA MET A 69 -2.00 22.31 7.89
C MET A 69 -0.99 22.21 6.73
N ASP A 70 -1.32 22.77 5.56
CA ASP A 70 -0.46 22.76 4.38
C ASP A 70 0.56 23.91 4.37
N ASN A 71 0.36 24.97 5.17
CA ASN A 71 1.35 26.02 5.36
C ASN A 71 2.33 25.67 6.51
N PRO A 72 3.62 25.39 6.21
CA PRO A 72 4.60 24.98 7.23
C PRO A 72 4.86 26.07 8.27
N GLU A 73 4.80 27.35 7.91
CA GLU A 73 5.06 28.46 8.82
C GLU A 73 3.96 28.55 9.89
N ARG A 74 2.70 28.53 9.47
CA ARG A 74 1.53 28.51 10.37
C ARG A 74 1.53 27.31 11.30
N VAL A 75 1.93 26.14 10.80
CA VAL A 75 2.08 24.93 11.63
C VAL A 75 3.15 25.14 12.70
N THR A 76 4.31 25.70 12.35
CA THR A 76 5.38 25.96 13.33
C THR A 76 4.98 26.99 14.39
N GLU A 77 4.24 28.03 14.03
CA GLU A 77 3.72 29.03 14.98
C GLU A 77 2.74 28.41 15.99
N LYS A 78 1.79 27.59 15.51
CA LYS A 78 0.84 26.89 16.38
C LYS A 78 1.54 25.89 17.30
N VAL A 79 2.55 25.19 16.80
CA VAL A 79 3.37 24.28 17.62
C VAL A 79 4.10 25.07 18.71
N LYS A 80 4.73 26.20 18.38
CA LYS A 80 5.37 27.09 19.36
C LYS A 80 4.36 27.64 20.39
N ALA A 81 3.15 28.01 19.96
CA ALA A 81 2.08 28.43 20.87
C ALA A 81 1.67 27.31 21.83
N HIS A 82 1.52 26.08 21.33
CA HIS A 82 1.20 24.91 22.14
C HIS A 82 2.30 24.57 23.15
N ILE A 83 3.58 24.71 22.76
CA ILE A 83 4.72 24.50 23.67
C ILE A 83 4.69 25.54 24.79
N ARG A 84 4.51 26.83 24.46
CA ARG A 84 4.41 27.91 25.45
C ARG A 84 3.26 27.69 26.44
N ASP A 85 2.10 27.23 25.97
CA ASP A 85 0.96 26.89 26.84
C ASP A 85 1.24 25.67 27.73
N ARG A 86 1.99 24.67 27.23
CA ARG A 86 2.43 23.54 28.04
C ARG A 86 3.44 23.95 29.10
N GLU A 87 4.38 24.83 28.77
CA GLU A 87 5.41 25.33 29.69
C GLU A 87 4.80 26.23 30.77
N SER A 88 3.85 27.11 30.41
CA SER A 88 3.14 27.96 31.38
C SER A 88 2.29 27.14 32.36
N LYS A 89 1.61 26.09 31.87
CA LYS A 89 0.85 25.16 32.73
C LYS A 89 1.74 24.20 33.52
N GLY A 90 2.89 23.82 32.99
CA GLY A 90 3.89 22.98 33.65
C GLY A 90 4.64 23.69 34.78
N ALA A 91 4.79 25.01 34.69
CA ALA A 91 5.45 25.84 35.71
C ALA A 91 4.56 26.14 36.94
N SER A 92 3.23 25.98 36.84
CA SER A 92 2.28 26.28 37.93
C SER A 92 1.84 25.05 38.75
N GLY A 93 2.45 23.88 38.54
CA GLY A 93 1.97 22.59 39.06
C GLY A 93 2.96 21.80 39.93
N VAL A 94 3.96 22.44 40.54
CA VAL A 94 4.83 21.80 41.55
C VAL A 94 4.32 22.16 42.95
N CYS A 95 3.17 21.61 43.31
CA CYS A 95 2.74 21.44 44.70
C CYS A 95 1.66 20.34 44.74
N GLY A 96 2.07 19.11 45.05
CA GLY A 96 1.17 18.01 45.42
C GLY A 96 1.09 16.85 44.41
N GLY A 97 1.88 15.79 44.64
CA GLY A 97 1.64 14.50 43.97
C GLY A 97 2.88 13.75 43.46
N HIS A 98 3.99 13.73 44.21
CA HIS A 98 4.94 12.62 44.09
C HIS A 98 4.21 11.34 44.50
N ILE A 99 4.00 10.38 43.59
CA ILE A 99 3.91 8.91 43.85
C ILE A 99 3.65 8.10 42.54
N TRP A 100 3.16 8.68 41.44
CA TRP A 100 2.71 7.89 40.26
C TRP A 100 3.57 7.98 38.98
N LYS A 101 4.91 8.05 39.06
CA LYS A 101 5.76 8.30 37.86
C LYS A 101 6.54 7.14 37.20
N PRO A 102 6.84 5.96 37.78
CA PRO A 102 7.66 5.00 37.02
C PRO A 102 6.88 3.91 36.26
N VAL A 103 5.60 3.65 36.55
CA VAL A 103 4.93 2.43 36.01
C VAL A 103 4.25 2.62 34.65
N LYS A 104 3.86 3.84 34.26
CA LYS A 104 3.23 4.09 32.94
C LYS A 104 4.23 4.17 31.77
N SER A 105 5.53 4.18 32.03
CA SER A 105 6.56 4.35 30.99
C SER A 105 6.84 3.06 30.20
N CYS A 106 6.76 1.88 30.83
CA CYS A 106 7.19 0.65 30.14
C CYS A 106 6.11 -0.03 29.28
N ILE A 107 4.82 0.22 29.54
CA ILE A 107 3.73 -0.48 28.83
C ILE A 107 3.19 0.32 27.63
N PHE A 108 3.29 1.66 27.66
CA PHE A 108 2.77 2.54 26.58
C PHE A 108 3.83 3.05 25.59
N HIS A 109 5.12 2.76 25.82
CA HIS A 109 6.19 3.16 24.91
C HIS A 109 6.22 2.46 23.53
N PRO A 110 5.75 1.22 23.31
CA PRO A 110 5.87 0.60 21.98
C PRO A 110 4.84 1.15 20.98
N MET A 111 3.87 1.96 21.43
CA MET A 111 2.78 2.46 20.58
C MET A 111 2.93 3.92 20.11
N GLY A 112 4.11 4.55 20.24
CA GLY A 112 4.44 5.83 19.55
C GLY A 112 3.42 6.97 19.68
N LEU A 113 2.52 6.91 20.67
CA LEU A 113 1.40 7.85 20.86
C LEU A 113 1.88 9.14 21.54
N PHE A 114 3.04 9.10 22.19
CA PHE A 114 3.58 10.18 23.00
C PHE A 114 4.80 10.87 22.37
N LEU A 115 4.89 10.94 21.03
CA LEU A 115 5.89 11.80 20.40
C LEU A 115 5.57 13.28 20.69
N PRO A 116 6.56 14.11 21.08
CA PRO A 116 6.37 15.54 21.27
C PRO A 116 6.01 16.23 19.93
N ALA A 117 5.32 17.37 19.99
CA ALA A 117 4.78 18.04 18.81
C ALA A 117 5.88 18.48 17.84
N GLU A 118 7.06 18.86 18.36
CA GLU A 118 8.24 19.23 17.57
C GLU A 118 8.76 18.07 16.73
N GLU A 119 8.77 16.85 17.28
CA GLU A 119 9.18 15.65 16.55
C GLU A 119 8.21 15.31 15.42
N LEU A 120 6.90 15.48 15.65
CA LEU A 120 5.91 15.29 14.60
C LEU A 120 6.13 16.25 13.43
N VAL A 121 6.42 17.53 13.70
CA VAL A 121 6.75 18.51 12.65
C VAL A 121 8.02 18.11 11.90
N LYS A 122 9.08 17.70 12.62
CA LYS A 122 10.31 17.20 12.00
C LYS A 122 10.02 16.02 11.06
N HIS A 123 9.16 15.08 11.48
CA HIS A 123 8.74 13.97 10.64
C HIS A 123 7.93 14.43 9.42
N ILE A 124 7.00 15.37 9.57
CA ILE A 124 6.23 15.94 8.45
C ILE A 124 7.18 16.57 7.43
N VAL A 125 8.13 17.41 7.87
CA VAL A 125 9.13 18.05 6.98
C VAL A 125 9.99 16.99 6.28
N LYS A 126 10.47 15.98 7.03
CA LYS A 126 11.24 14.86 6.46
C LYS A 126 10.46 14.15 5.36
N TRP A 127 9.21 13.79 5.59
CA TRP A 127 8.38 13.10 4.60
C TRP A 127 7.98 14.01 3.44
N THR A 128 7.74 15.30 3.67
CA THR A 128 7.51 16.29 2.61
C THR A 128 8.72 16.40 1.68
N ASN A 129 9.93 16.46 2.23
CA ASN A 129 11.16 16.46 1.43
C ASN A 129 11.32 15.14 0.67
N LYS A 130 10.99 14.01 1.31
CA LYS A 130 11.03 12.71 0.65
C LYS A 130 10.02 12.60 -0.50
N VAL A 131 8.82 13.15 -0.34
CA VAL A 131 7.81 13.24 -1.40
C VAL A 131 8.34 14.07 -2.57
N LYS A 132 8.95 15.24 -2.31
CA LYS A 132 9.57 16.08 -3.37
C LYS A 132 10.69 15.34 -4.11
N GLU A 133 11.52 14.58 -3.41
CA GLU A 133 12.57 13.75 -4.02
C GLU A 133 11.96 12.66 -4.90
N LEU A 134 10.94 11.96 -4.40
CA LEU A 134 10.27 10.86 -5.09
C LEU A 134 9.47 11.35 -6.30
N GLN A 135 8.84 12.52 -6.24
CA GLN A 135 8.13 13.13 -7.37
C GLN A 135 9.01 13.37 -8.59
N LYS A 136 10.32 13.59 -8.40
CA LYS A 136 11.27 13.80 -9.51
C LYS A 136 11.66 12.49 -10.21
N ARG A 137 11.34 11.34 -9.63
CA ARG A 137 11.72 10.03 -10.15
C ARG A 137 10.76 9.58 -11.25
N LYS A 138 11.31 9.03 -12.34
CA LYS A 138 10.51 8.29 -13.33
C LYS A 138 10.14 6.90 -12.79
N TYR A 139 8.86 6.59 -12.77
CA TYR A 139 8.31 5.32 -12.33
C TYR A 139 7.99 4.44 -13.53
N LYS A 140 8.22 3.14 -13.43
CA LYS A 140 7.91 2.20 -14.51
C LYS A 140 6.41 1.93 -14.56
N VAL A 141 5.91 1.59 -15.75
CA VAL A 141 4.52 1.13 -15.90
C VAL A 141 4.38 -0.29 -15.34
N VAL A 142 3.32 -0.53 -14.55
CA VAL A 142 3.06 -1.85 -13.92
C VAL A 142 1.75 -2.44 -14.40
N ASN A 143 0.69 -1.63 -14.52
CA ASN A 143 -0.58 -2.09 -15.06
C ASN A 143 -1.17 -1.04 -15.98
N VAL A 144 -1.96 -1.47 -16.95
CA VAL A 144 -2.74 -0.57 -17.79
C VAL A 144 -4.19 -1.00 -17.72
N PHE A 145 -5.08 -0.03 -17.54
CA PHE A 145 -6.52 -0.25 -17.53
C PHE A 145 -7.12 0.44 -18.73
N VAL A 146 -7.80 -0.32 -19.57
CA VAL A 146 -8.42 0.16 -20.79
C VAL A 146 -9.92 0.03 -20.63
N THR A 147 -10.64 1.13 -20.70
CA THR A 147 -12.10 1.18 -20.59
C THR A 147 -12.69 1.40 -21.98
N PHE A 148 -13.57 0.47 -22.35
CA PHE A 148 -14.35 0.49 -23.59
C PHE A 148 -15.70 1.17 -23.35
N GLU A 149 -16.34 1.62 -24.43
CA GLU A 149 -17.69 2.16 -24.37
C GLU A 149 -18.72 1.04 -24.13
N MET A 150 -18.54 -0.11 -24.80
CA MET A 150 -19.47 -1.23 -24.73
C MET A 150 -18.87 -2.43 -24.00
N LYS A 151 -19.74 -3.19 -23.32
CA LYS A 151 -19.36 -4.45 -22.66
C LYS A 151 -18.97 -5.54 -23.67
N LYS A 152 -19.57 -5.53 -24.87
CA LYS A 152 -19.25 -6.47 -25.95
C LYS A 152 -17.78 -6.33 -26.36
N ASP A 153 -17.32 -5.11 -26.55
CA ASP A 153 -15.92 -4.80 -26.91
C ASP A 153 -14.93 -5.29 -25.85
N GLN A 154 -15.27 -5.14 -24.57
CA GLN A 154 -14.45 -5.68 -23.48
C GLN A 154 -14.26 -7.19 -23.61
N ILE A 155 -15.33 -7.93 -23.90
CA ILE A 155 -15.30 -9.39 -24.03
C ILE A 155 -14.51 -9.79 -25.27
N LEU A 156 -14.74 -9.14 -26.42
CA LEU A 156 -14.01 -9.38 -27.66
C LEU A 156 -12.50 -9.11 -27.48
N ALA A 157 -12.15 -8.01 -26.83
CA ALA A 157 -10.75 -7.69 -26.50
C ALA A 157 -10.15 -8.76 -25.58
N LEU A 158 -10.89 -9.26 -24.58
CA LEU A 158 -10.42 -10.32 -23.71
C LEU A 158 -10.24 -11.65 -24.43
N GLU A 159 -11.14 -12.00 -25.34
CA GLU A 159 -11.09 -13.26 -26.12
C GLU A 159 -9.99 -13.24 -27.17
N SER A 160 -9.84 -12.13 -27.89
CA SER A 160 -8.78 -11.93 -28.90
C SER A 160 -7.38 -11.88 -28.27
N THR A 161 -7.26 -11.33 -27.06
CA THR A 161 -6.00 -11.27 -26.31
C THR A 161 -5.84 -12.41 -25.29
N ALA A 162 -6.76 -13.39 -25.28
CA ALA A 162 -6.70 -14.53 -24.38
C ALA A 162 -5.56 -15.47 -24.78
N VAL A 163 -4.40 -15.28 -24.15
CA VAL A 163 -3.27 -16.19 -24.33
C VAL A 163 -3.17 -17.14 -23.15
N SER A 164 -2.85 -18.41 -23.44
CA SER A 164 -2.60 -19.41 -22.39
C SER A 164 -1.49 -18.93 -21.44
N GLN A 165 -1.77 -18.97 -20.13
CA GLN A 165 -0.81 -18.55 -19.10
C GLN A 165 0.50 -19.35 -19.13
N ILE A 166 0.45 -20.59 -19.63
CA ILE A 166 1.63 -21.44 -19.81
C ILE A 166 2.56 -20.84 -20.87
N ASN A 167 2.01 -20.26 -21.94
CA ASN A 167 2.78 -19.62 -23.00
C ASN A 167 3.37 -18.28 -22.54
N LEU A 168 2.62 -17.51 -21.73
CA LEU A 168 3.11 -16.30 -21.06
C LEU A 168 4.31 -16.60 -20.15
N TRP A 169 4.28 -17.71 -19.42
CA TRP A 169 5.39 -18.12 -18.54
C TRP A 169 6.61 -18.61 -19.31
N LYS A 170 6.40 -19.36 -20.41
CA LYS A 170 7.48 -19.88 -21.25
C LYS A 170 8.05 -18.85 -22.23
N LYS A 171 7.50 -17.63 -22.29
CA LYS A 171 7.90 -16.51 -23.17
C LYS A 171 8.08 -16.92 -24.65
N LYS A 172 7.31 -17.90 -25.14
CA LYS A 172 7.37 -18.31 -26.54
C LYS A 172 6.50 -17.37 -27.37
N ALA A 173 7.11 -16.33 -27.93
CA ALA A 173 6.45 -15.42 -28.86
C ALA A 173 6.17 -16.09 -30.23
N ASP A 174 6.98 -17.09 -30.60
CA ASP A 174 6.97 -17.71 -31.94
C ASP A 174 5.70 -18.52 -32.27
N ALA A 175 4.84 -18.77 -31.29
CA ALA A 175 3.65 -19.62 -31.45
C ALA A 175 2.33 -18.83 -31.59
N VAL A 176 2.37 -17.49 -31.62
CA VAL A 176 1.18 -16.63 -31.64
C VAL A 176 1.21 -15.72 -32.88
N HIS A 177 0.03 -15.43 -33.44
CA HIS A 177 -0.12 -14.48 -34.56
C HIS A 177 0.47 -13.10 -34.20
N PHE A 178 1.21 -12.51 -35.15
CA PHE A 178 1.94 -11.24 -34.96
C PHE A 178 1.05 -10.07 -34.50
N ASP A 179 -0.22 -10.05 -34.90
CA ASP A 179 -1.16 -8.96 -34.60
C ASP A 179 -1.56 -8.91 -33.11
N ALA A 180 -1.36 -10.00 -32.36
CA ALA A 180 -1.62 -10.06 -30.92
C ALA A 180 -0.42 -9.65 -30.05
N LEU A 181 0.71 -9.28 -30.67
CA LEU A 181 1.92 -8.85 -29.96
C LEU A 181 1.94 -7.33 -29.85
N PHE A 182 1.96 -6.83 -28.61
CA PHE A 182 2.19 -5.42 -28.34
C PHE A 182 3.69 -5.18 -28.23
N ASP A 183 4.28 -4.45 -29.19
CA ASP A 183 5.71 -4.16 -29.23
C ASP A 183 6.57 -5.45 -29.13
N GLY A 184 6.19 -6.47 -29.89
CA GLY A 184 6.85 -7.79 -29.88
C GLY A 184 6.66 -8.59 -28.59
N LYS A 185 5.81 -8.14 -27.67
CA LYS A 185 5.58 -8.76 -26.36
C LYS A 185 4.15 -9.26 -26.20
N LEU A 186 4.04 -10.45 -25.63
CA LEU A 186 2.78 -11.06 -25.26
C LEU A 186 2.21 -10.41 -23.98
N LEU A 187 1.00 -9.88 -24.06
CA LEU A 187 0.33 -9.23 -22.94
C LEU A 187 -0.48 -10.23 -22.08
N ASP A 188 -0.41 -10.06 -20.77
CA ASP A 188 -1.26 -10.73 -19.77
C ASP A 188 -2.46 -9.82 -19.50
N VAL A 189 -3.52 -10.10 -20.25
CA VAL A 189 -4.76 -9.35 -20.25
C VAL A 189 -5.82 -10.10 -19.43
N SER A 190 -6.49 -9.40 -18.51
CA SER A 190 -7.47 -10.02 -17.61
C SER A 190 -8.56 -9.04 -17.19
N LYS A 191 -9.72 -9.55 -16.78
CA LYS A 191 -10.78 -8.73 -16.19
C LYS A 191 -10.29 -8.11 -14.85
N PRO A 192 -10.38 -6.78 -14.68
CA PRO A 192 -10.02 -6.12 -13.45
C PRO A 192 -11.04 -6.40 -12.34
N LYS A 193 -10.56 -6.32 -11.09
CA LYS A 193 -11.45 -6.22 -9.93
C LYS A 193 -12.10 -4.84 -9.90
N GLU A 194 -13.19 -4.70 -9.17
CA GLU A 194 -13.82 -3.40 -8.94
C GLU A 194 -12.86 -2.39 -8.32
N PRO A 195 -12.98 -1.10 -8.67
CA PRO A 195 -12.02 -0.07 -8.25
C PRO A 195 -11.92 0.06 -6.72
N SER A 196 -13.03 -0.09 -6.00
CA SER A 196 -13.08 -0.11 -4.53
C SER A 196 -12.31 -1.28 -3.91
N THR A 197 -12.21 -2.40 -4.63
CA THR A 197 -11.53 -3.62 -4.18
C THR A 197 -10.03 -3.59 -4.51
N ILE A 198 -9.58 -2.71 -5.41
CA ILE A 198 -8.18 -2.61 -5.81
C ILE A 198 -7.39 -1.90 -4.71
N ARG A 199 -6.52 -2.66 -4.04
CA ARG A 199 -5.47 -2.09 -3.18
C ARG A 199 -4.31 -1.61 -4.04
N TRP A 200 -4.29 -0.31 -4.33
CA TRP A 200 -3.23 0.34 -5.13
C TRP A 200 -1.82 0.12 -4.57
N MET A 201 -1.69 0.00 -3.24
CA MET A 201 -0.40 -0.33 -2.62
C MET A 201 0.09 -1.72 -2.96
N ASP A 202 -0.79 -2.67 -3.30
CA ASP A 202 -0.40 -4.06 -3.58
C ASP A 202 -0.13 -4.34 -5.07
N LEU A 203 -0.31 -3.32 -5.93
CA LEU A 203 -0.12 -3.44 -7.38
C LEU A 203 1.34 -3.72 -7.76
N HIS A 204 2.29 -3.18 -6.99
CA HIS A 204 3.73 -3.32 -7.24
C HIS A 204 4.31 -4.66 -6.76
N VAL A 205 3.60 -5.37 -5.88
CA VAL A 205 4.15 -6.55 -5.23
C VAL A 205 4.16 -7.71 -6.22
N LYS A 206 5.37 -8.10 -6.65
CA LYS A 206 5.60 -9.29 -7.48
C LYS A 206 5.01 -10.53 -6.81
N ILE A 207 4.41 -11.41 -7.59
CA ILE A 207 3.80 -12.67 -7.11
C ILE A 207 4.78 -13.49 -6.24
N GLY A 208 6.06 -13.54 -6.60
CA GLY A 208 7.08 -14.24 -5.79
C GLY A 208 7.21 -13.72 -4.36
N LYS A 209 7.08 -12.40 -4.14
CA LYS A 209 7.08 -11.84 -2.78
C LYS A 209 5.82 -12.22 -2.01
N LYS A 210 4.66 -12.27 -2.69
CA LYS A 210 3.40 -12.72 -2.07
C LYS A 210 3.49 -14.18 -1.66
N LEU A 211 4.04 -15.04 -2.52
CA LEU A 211 4.25 -16.45 -2.23
C LEU A 211 5.20 -16.64 -1.03
N GLY A 212 6.31 -15.90 -1.00
CA GLY A 212 7.22 -15.93 0.15
C GLY A 212 6.55 -15.50 1.46
N LEU A 213 5.71 -14.45 1.42
CA LEU A 213 4.95 -14.02 2.58
C LEU A 213 3.94 -15.10 3.03
N TRP A 214 3.26 -15.77 2.09
CA TRP A 214 2.31 -16.84 2.39
C TRP A 214 3.01 -18.04 3.04
N LEU A 215 4.14 -18.48 2.49
CA LEU A 215 4.94 -19.56 3.07
C LEU A 215 5.42 -19.20 4.48
N PHE A 216 5.87 -17.96 4.68
CA PHE A 216 6.27 -17.48 6.00
C PHE A 216 5.11 -17.49 6.99
N THR A 217 3.93 -16.99 6.61
CA THR A 217 2.76 -17.01 7.51
C THR A 217 2.30 -18.43 7.85
N LEU A 218 2.38 -19.36 6.88
CA LEU A 218 2.04 -20.76 7.08
C LEU A 218 3.04 -21.42 8.05
N PHE A 219 4.33 -21.14 7.86
CA PHE A 219 5.39 -21.59 8.77
C PHE A 219 5.17 -21.10 10.21
N VAL A 220 4.86 -19.80 10.39
CA VAL A 220 4.58 -19.23 11.72
C VAL A 220 3.37 -19.91 12.37
N MET A 221 2.28 -20.12 11.63
CA MET A 221 1.11 -20.84 12.15
C MET A 221 1.46 -22.27 12.57
N PHE A 222 2.26 -22.97 11.77
CA PHE A 222 2.73 -24.32 12.10
C PHE A 222 3.55 -24.32 13.40
N CYS A 223 4.48 -23.38 13.58
CA CYS A 223 5.26 -23.24 14.80
C CYS A 223 4.36 -23.00 16.03
N ILE A 224 3.35 -22.14 15.91
CA ILE A 224 2.40 -21.87 17.00
C ILE A 224 1.63 -23.14 17.37
N MET A 225 1.14 -23.90 16.39
CA MET A 225 0.44 -25.16 16.65
C MET A 225 1.36 -26.22 17.27
N ALA A 226 2.61 -26.32 16.82
CA ALA A 226 3.58 -27.25 17.40
C ALA A 226 3.89 -26.92 18.87
N VAL A 227 4.07 -25.64 19.20
CA VAL A 227 4.27 -25.19 20.60
C VAL A 227 3.02 -25.47 21.44
N ALA A 228 1.83 -25.16 20.93
CA ALA A 228 0.58 -25.42 21.65
C ALA A 228 0.38 -26.92 21.91
N SER A 229 0.66 -27.77 20.90
CA SER A 229 0.60 -29.22 21.04
C SER A 229 1.62 -29.74 22.05
N TYR A 230 2.84 -29.19 22.06
CA TYR A 230 3.89 -29.55 23.01
C TYR A 230 3.49 -29.20 24.45
N VAL A 231 2.98 -27.99 24.66
CA VAL A 231 2.46 -27.56 25.97
C VAL A 231 1.31 -28.45 26.42
N PHE A 232 0.38 -28.78 25.51
CA PHE A 232 -0.74 -29.67 25.83
C PHE A 232 -0.28 -31.09 26.22
N SER A 233 0.73 -31.64 25.53
CA SER A 233 1.31 -32.93 25.93
C SER A 233 1.93 -32.88 27.32
N LEU A 234 2.68 -31.82 27.65
CA LEU A 234 3.26 -31.68 28.99
C LEU A 234 2.18 -31.62 30.07
N VAL A 235 1.13 -30.81 29.88
CA VAL A 235 0.02 -30.69 30.85
C VAL A 235 -0.69 -32.04 31.04
N ARG A 236 -0.92 -32.78 29.95
CA ARG A 236 -1.53 -34.12 30.03
C ARG A 236 -0.67 -35.07 30.86
N ASP A 237 0.64 -35.09 30.63
CA ASP A 237 1.55 -35.99 31.35
C ASP A 237 1.59 -35.65 32.85
N TYR A 238 1.57 -34.36 33.21
CA TYR A 238 1.45 -33.92 34.61
C TYR A 238 0.11 -34.30 35.26
N SER A 239 -0.99 -34.20 34.52
CA SER A 239 -2.31 -34.57 35.05
C SER A 239 -2.41 -36.06 35.38
N ILE A 240 -1.83 -36.93 34.54
CA ILE A 240 -1.82 -38.39 34.79
C ILE A 240 -1.06 -38.72 36.06
N ILE A 241 0.10 -38.09 36.29
CA ILE A 241 0.89 -38.29 37.52
C ILE A 241 0.08 -37.89 38.76
N PHE A 242 -0.61 -36.75 38.71
CA PHE A 242 -1.40 -36.25 39.86
C PHE A 242 -2.61 -37.13 40.19
N TYR A 243 -3.29 -37.73 39.20
CA TYR A 243 -4.42 -38.63 39.46
C TYR A 243 -4.01 -40.04 39.90
N SER A 244 -2.73 -40.40 39.78
CA SER A 244 -2.20 -41.71 40.19
C SER A 244 -1.62 -41.75 41.61
N ALA A 245 -1.50 -40.59 42.27
CA ALA A 245 -1.00 -40.43 43.63
C ALA A 245 -2.17 -40.22 44.62
#